data_AF-A0A7S2UUN5-F1
#
_entry.id   AF-A0A7S2UUN5-F1
#
_cell.length_a   1.000
_cell.length_b   1.000
_cell.length_c   1.000
_cell.angle_alpha   90.00
_cell.angle_beta   90.00
_cell.angle_gamma   90.00
#
_symmetry.space_group_name_H-M   'P 1'
#
loop_
_entity.id
_entity.type
_entity.pdbx_description
1 polymer ?
#
loop_
_entity_poly.entity_id
_entity_poly.type
_entity_poly.pdbx_seq_one_letter_code
_entity_poly.pdbx_strand_id
1 'polypeptide(L)'
;MGEKNLTLEANAKPAPGLWEIAADVKDVESSKKMKYIAVFGLVAYFAAGELVFSKTEGWDFTTTFYFMVSTVTTVGYGDFSPQSDQGKIAACLFILISMGLMGGLIGVLARNFFNQFVDKMQAGMEAEAKGESGIWWRWSIATAVLKSLVTIYAGGLLLHVIAHPTHGDFWSFWSNVNLLDQFYFAVVTCSTVGYGDITPDKHWTVELY
;
A
#
# COMPACT_ATOMS: atom_id res chain seq x y z
N MET A 1 55.04 -10.92 21.58
CA MET A 1 53.76 -11.26 20.92
C MET A 1 52.55 -10.46 21.42
N GLY A 2 52.69 -9.53 22.39
CA GLY A 2 51.53 -8.86 23.03
C GLY A 2 51.08 -7.51 22.46
N GLU A 3 51.86 -6.82 21.63
CA GLU A 3 51.52 -5.45 21.19
C GLU A 3 50.51 -5.38 20.03
N LYS A 4 50.44 -6.42 19.19
CA LYS A 4 49.54 -6.42 18.02
C LYS A 4 48.05 -6.55 18.37
N ASN A 5 47.72 -7.05 19.56
CA ASN A 5 46.32 -7.21 20.00
C ASN A 5 45.74 -5.90 20.56
N LEU A 6 46.57 -5.05 21.16
CA LEU A 6 46.14 -3.77 21.76
C LEU A 6 45.71 -2.74 20.71
N THR A 7 46.27 -2.80 19.50
CA THR A 7 45.89 -1.90 18.39
C THR A 7 44.59 -2.29 17.70
N LEU A 8 44.16 -3.55 17.82
CA LEU A 8 42.91 -4.04 17.22
C LEU A 8 41.69 -3.64 18.05
N GLU A 9 41.82 -3.62 19.38
CA GLU A 9 40.75 -3.17 20.27
C GLU A 9 40.59 -1.64 20.31
N ALA A 10 41.68 -0.89 20.10
CA ALA A 10 41.65 0.58 20.13
C ALA A 10 40.97 1.25 18.91
N ASN A 11 40.72 0.49 17.83
CA ASN A 11 40.07 1.00 16.62
C ASN A 11 38.68 0.39 16.38
N ALA A 12 38.15 -0.35 17.36
CA ALA A 12 36.77 -0.81 17.35
C ALA A 12 35.88 0.41 17.66
N LYS A 13 35.25 0.95 16.61
CA LYS A 13 34.26 2.02 16.76
C LYS A 13 33.21 1.55 17.79
N PRO A 14 32.93 2.34 18.85
CA PRO A 14 32.00 1.91 19.89
C PRO A 14 30.66 1.54 19.25
N ALA A 15 30.03 0.47 19.75
CA ALA A 15 28.73 0.07 19.27
C ALA A 15 27.77 1.27 19.38
N PRO A 16 27.02 1.59 18.31
CA PRO A 16 26.24 2.81 18.25
C PRO A 16 25.24 2.86 19.41
N GLY A 17 25.11 4.03 20.02
CA GLY A 17 24.16 4.23 21.11
C GLY A 17 22.72 4.05 20.64
N LEU A 18 21.79 3.71 21.55
CA LEU A 18 20.35 3.58 21.23
C LEU A 18 19.78 4.83 20.54
N TRP A 19 20.25 6.02 20.93
CA TRP A 19 19.87 7.30 20.32
C TRP A 19 20.45 7.49 18.92
N GLU A 20 21.59 6.87 18.63
CA GLU A 20 22.31 6.96 17.36
C GLU A 20 21.66 6.02 16.33
N ILE A 21 21.30 4.81 16.77
CA ILE A 21 20.44 3.89 16.02
C ILE A 21 19.07 4.52 15.75
N ALA A 22 18.46 5.17 16.76
CA ALA A 22 17.18 5.85 16.58
C ALA A 22 17.26 7.04 15.60
N ALA A 23 18.39 7.76 15.57
CA ALA A 23 18.64 8.83 14.61
C ALA A 23 18.84 8.28 13.19
N ASP A 24 19.62 7.20 13.03
CA ASP A 24 19.82 6.53 11.74
C ASP A 24 18.52 5.94 11.19
N VAL A 25 17.70 5.32 12.06
CA VAL A 25 16.37 4.82 11.69
C VAL A 25 15.48 5.96 11.23
N LYS A 26 15.48 7.12 11.92
CA LYS A 26 14.73 8.30 11.49
C LYS A 26 15.20 8.86 10.14
N ASP A 27 16.50 8.85 9.86
CA ASP A 27 17.07 9.41 8.63
C ASP A 27 16.87 8.49 7.42
N VAL A 28 17.05 7.17 7.62
CA VAL A 28 16.69 6.15 6.62
C VAL A 28 15.21 6.25 6.28
N GLU A 29 14.35 6.37 7.30
CA GLU A 29 12.90 6.39 7.15
C GLU A 29 12.36 7.66 6.46
N SER A 30 13.06 8.79 6.56
CA SER A 30 12.71 10.07 5.93
C SER A 30 13.23 10.20 4.49
N SER A 31 14.07 9.26 4.03
CA SER A 31 14.70 9.31 2.72
C SER A 31 13.73 9.03 1.57
N LYS A 32 13.82 9.81 0.48
CA LYS A 32 13.17 9.50 -0.82
C LYS A 32 13.44 8.04 -1.26
N LYS A 33 14.58 7.46 -0.85
CA LYS A 33 14.95 6.07 -1.12
C LYS A 33 13.92 5.07 -0.59
N MET A 34 13.33 5.29 0.59
CA MET A 34 12.32 4.38 1.16
C MET A 34 11.05 4.32 0.32
N LYS A 35 10.65 5.43 -0.30
CA LYS A 35 9.52 5.47 -1.23
C LYS A 35 9.80 4.59 -2.45
N TYR A 36 10.98 4.73 -3.04
CA TYR A 36 11.36 3.91 -4.20
C TYR A 36 11.49 2.44 -3.85
N ILE A 37 12.06 2.10 -2.69
CA ILE A 37 12.15 0.72 -2.20
C ILE A 37 10.76 0.13 -2.00
N ALA A 38 9.82 0.86 -1.39
CA ALA A 38 8.45 0.40 -1.19
C ALA A 38 7.71 0.16 -2.51
N VAL A 39 7.81 1.10 -3.45
CA VAL A 39 7.18 0.97 -4.78
C VAL A 39 7.80 -0.18 -5.58
N PHE A 40 9.13 -0.29 -5.60
CA PHE A 40 9.82 -1.39 -6.27
C PHE A 40 9.49 -2.74 -5.64
N GLY A 41 9.46 -2.81 -4.30
CA GLY A 41 9.05 -4.00 -3.55
C GLY A 41 7.62 -4.43 -3.88
N LEU A 42 6.70 -3.49 -4.02
CA LEU A 42 5.32 -3.76 -4.43
C LEU A 42 5.24 -4.31 -5.86
N VAL A 43 5.97 -3.74 -6.82
CA VAL A 43 6.03 -4.24 -8.20
C VAL A 43 6.63 -5.65 -8.23
N ALA A 44 7.71 -5.88 -7.49
CA ALA A 44 8.35 -7.19 -7.39
C ALA A 44 7.41 -8.23 -6.75
N TYR A 45 6.65 -7.84 -5.72
CA TYR A 45 5.64 -8.68 -5.07
C TYR A 45 4.58 -9.15 -6.07
N PHE A 46 4.00 -8.25 -6.86
CA PHE A 46 3.00 -8.63 -7.87
C PHE A 46 3.59 -9.51 -8.98
N ALA A 47 4.77 -9.16 -9.50
CA ALA A 47 5.43 -9.94 -10.54
C ALA A 47 5.79 -11.36 -10.05
N ALA A 48 6.27 -11.50 -8.82
CA ALA A 48 6.56 -12.79 -8.21
C ALA A 48 5.28 -13.60 -7.97
N GLY A 49 4.22 -12.96 -7.48
CA GLY A 49 2.91 -13.60 -7.28
C GLY A 49 2.36 -14.19 -8.57
N GLU A 50 2.36 -13.39 -9.64
CA GLU A 50 1.92 -13.82 -10.95
C GLU A 50 2.64 -15.09 -11.40
N LEU A 51 3.97 -15.11 -11.33
CA LEU A 51 4.77 -16.26 -11.77
C LEU A 51 4.55 -17.52 -10.91
N VAL A 52 4.23 -17.35 -9.63
CA VAL A 52 4.04 -18.47 -8.69
C VAL A 52 2.62 -19.03 -8.82
N PHE A 53 1.60 -18.20 -8.66
CA PHE A 53 0.20 -18.67 -8.61
C PHE A 53 -0.34 -19.10 -9.98
N SER A 54 0.11 -18.48 -11.08
CA SER A 54 -0.20 -19.01 -12.42
C SER A 54 0.32 -20.43 -12.63
N LYS A 55 1.46 -20.78 -12.02
CA LYS A 55 2.05 -22.13 -12.13
C LYS A 55 1.46 -23.13 -11.14
N THR A 56 1.19 -22.72 -9.90
CA THR A 56 0.70 -23.63 -8.86
C THR A 56 -0.81 -23.88 -8.97
N GLU A 57 -1.57 -22.84 -9.31
CA GLU A 57 -3.04 -22.89 -9.33
C GLU A 57 -3.62 -22.84 -10.76
N GLY A 58 -2.81 -22.55 -11.78
CA GLY A 58 -3.30 -22.45 -13.16
C GLY A 58 -4.19 -21.23 -13.41
N TRP A 59 -4.17 -20.25 -12.51
CA TRP A 59 -4.93 -19.02 -12.63
C TRP A 59 -4.40 -18.15 -13.76
N ASP A 60 -5.31 -17.40 -14.39
CA ASP A 60 -4.91 -16.36 -15.33
C ASP A 60 -4.32 -15.14 -14.59
N PHE A 61 -3.77 -14.21 -15.35
CA PHE A 61 -3.18 -12.99 -14.81
C PHE A 61 -4.19 -12.21 -13.96
N THR A 62 -5.45 -12.20 -14.37
CA THR A 62 -6.53 -11.48 -13.71
C THR A 62 -6.82 -12.00 -12.32
N THR A 63 -7.13 -13.29 -12.23
CA THR A 63 -7.47 -13.96 -10.98
C THR A 63 -6.28 -13.89 -10.03
N THR A 64 -5.07 -14.10 -10.55
CA THR A 64 -3.86 -13.99 -9.75
C THR A 64 -3.64 -12.57 -9.24
N PHE A 65 -3.75 -11.56 -10.10
CA PHE A 65 -3.61 -10.17 -9.69
C PHE A 65 -4.67 -9.76 -8.68
N TYR A 66 -5.93 -10.16 -8.88
CA TYR A 66 -7.03 -9.93 -7.94
C TYR A 66 -6.75 -10.56 -6.57
N PHE A 67 -6.34 -11.83 -6.54
CA PHE A 67 -5.94 -12.53 -5.32
C PHE A 67 -4.77 -11.83 -4.61
N MET A 68 -3.77 -11.40 -5.37
CA MET A 68 -2.60 -10.69 -4.82
C MET A 68 -2.99 -9.31 -4.26
N VAL A 69 -3.90 -8.58 -4.92
CA VAL A 69 -4.43 -7.30 -4.45
C VAL A 69 -5.23 -7.50 -3.15
N SER A 70 -6.17 -8.45 -3.13
CA SER A 70 -6.99 -8.70 -1.93
C SER A 70 -6.16 -9.18 -0.75
N THR A 71 -5.07 -9.92 -1.02
CA THR A 71 -4.11 -10.37 -0.02
C THR A 71 -3.25 -9.24 0.51
N VAL A 72 -2.70 -8.38 -0.37
CA VAL A 72 -1.81 -7.28 0.07
C VAL A 72 -2.59 -6.19 0.81
N THR A 73 -3.84 -5.92 0.42
CA THR A 73 -4.71 -4.97 1.14
C THR A 73 -5.35 -5.55 2.39
N THR A 74 -5.03 -6.79 2.74
CA THR A 74 -5.58 -7.54 3.88
C THR A 74 -7.11 -7.66 3.88
N VAL A 75 -7.76 -7.49 2.72
CA VAL A 75 -9.22 -7.66 2.58
C VAL A 75 -9.57 -9.14 2.58
N GLY A 76 -8.88 -9.94 1.76
CA GLY A 76 -8.96 -11.40 1.78
C GLY A 76 -10.38 -11.99 1.65
N TYR A 77 -11.11 -11.68 0.59
CA TYR A 77 -12.49 -12.17 0.38
C TYR A 77 -12.67 -13.69 0.42
N GLY A 78 -11.63 -14.44 0.06
CA GLY A 78 -11.64 -15.92 0.10
C GLY A 78 -12.42 -16.59 -1.03
N ASP A 79 -12.90 -15.83 -2.01
CA ASP A 79 -13.47 -16.32 -3.28
C ASP A 79 -12.44 -17.06 -4.13
N PHE A 80 -11.23 -16.50 -4.25
CA PHE A 80 -10.06 -17.20 -4.77
C PHE A 80 -9.09 -17.53 -3.63
N SER A 81 -8.82 -18.83 -3.46
CA SER A 81 -7.84 -19.31 -2.49
C SER A 81 -7.05 -20.48 -3.07
N PRO A 82 -5.73 -20.57 -2.80
CA PRO A 82 -4.92 -21.66 -3.32
C PRO A 82 -5.40 -23.01 -2.80
N GLN A 83 -5.61 -23.95 -3.72
CA GLN A 83 -6.05 -25.30 -3.39
C GLN A 83 -4.87 -26.27 -3.30
N SER A 84 -3.82 -26.05 -4.09
CA SER A 84 -2.62 -26.89 -4.06
C SER A 84 -1.82 -26.70 -2.78
N ASP A 85 -1.14 -27.75 -2.33
CA ASP A 85 -0.28 -27.68 -1.13
C ASP A 85 0.87 -26.68 -1.35
N GLN A 86 1.45 -26.65 -2.56
CA GLN A 86 2.50 -25.70 -2.93
C GLN A 86 1.99 -24.26 -2.95
N GLY A 87 0.79 -24.03 -3.49
CA GLY A 87 0.15 -22.72 -3.52
C GLY A 87 -0.21 -22.20 -2.14
N LYS A 88 -0.67 -23.07 -1.23
CA LYS A 88 -0.92 -22.71 0.19
C LYS A 88 0.36 -22.28 0.90
N ILE A 89 1.44 -23.04 0.74
CA ILE A 89 2.76 -22.67 1.31
C ILE A 89 3.22 -21.32 0.75
N ALA A 90 3.11 -21.13 -0.57
CA ALA A 90 3.44 -19.85 -1.20
C ALA A 90 2.59 -18.72 -0.62
N ALA A 91 1.27 -18.87 -0.55
CA ALA A 91 0.38 -17.85 0.01
C ALA A 91 0.73 -17.48 1.45
N CYS A 92 1.07 -18.44 2.31
CA CYS A 92 1.55 -18.13 3.66
C CYS A 92 2.77 -17.19 3.65
N LEU A 93 3.74 -17.42 2.76
CA LEU A 93 4.93 -16.55 2.63
C LEU A 93 4.57 -15.18 2.07
N PHE A 94 3.73 -15.13 1.03
CA PHE A 94 3.30 -13.88 0.41
C PHE A 94 2.48 -13.02 1.38
N ILE A 95 1.62 -13.61 2.21
CA ILE A 95 0.88 -12.90 3.26
C ILE A 95 1.84 -12.26 4.28
N LEU A 96 2.88 -12.96 4.71
CA LEU A 96 3.85 -12.39 5.66
C LEU A 96 4.64 -11.22 5.05
N ILE A 97 5.03 -11.36 3.78
CA ILE A 97 5.73 -10.30 3.05
C ILE A 97 4.81 -9.08 2.85
N SER A 98 3.53 -9.32 2.53
CA SER A 98 2.57 -8.27 2.25
C SER A 98 2.29 -7.38 3.47
N MET A 99 2.22 -7.96 4.66
CA MET A 99 2.07 -7.22 5.93
C MET A 99 3.21 -6.19 6.12
N GLY A 100 4.46 -6.59 5.85
CA GLY A 100 5.61 -5.70 5.95
C GLY A 100 5.57 -4.58 4.91
N LEU A 101 5.22 -4.91 3.65
CA LEU A 101 5.11 -3.95 2.56
C LEU A 101 4.00 -2.91 2.82
N MET A 102 2.81 -3.34 3.27
CA MET A 102 1.72 -2.41 3.58
C MET A 102 1.98 -1.57 4.81
N GLY A 103 2.55 -2.15 5.88
CA GLY A 103 2.95 -1.38 7.05
C GLY A 103 3.93 -0.26 6.67
N GLY A 104 4.92 -0.57 5.83
CA GLY A 104 5.87 0.41 5.31
C GLY A 104 5.19 1.48 4.43
N LEU A 105 4.31 1.08 3.51
CA LEU A 105 3.61 2.00 2.61
C LEU A 105 2.70 2.95 3.38
N ILE A 106 1.87 2.43 4.29
CA ILE A 106 0.98 3.24 5.13
C ILE A 106 1.81 4.19 6.00
N GLY A 107 2.89 3.70 6.62
CA GLY A 107 3.79 4.54 7.41
C GLY A 107 4.38 5.70 6.61
N VAL A 108 4.86 5.44 5.39
CA VAL A 108 5.41 6.47 4.50
C VAL A 108 4.32 7.46 4.06
N LEU A 109 3.13 6.99 3.69
CA LEU A 109 2.03 7.84 3.26
C LEU A 109 1.51 8.72 4.41
N ALA A 110 1.24 8.12 5.57
CA ALA A 110 0.78 8.81 6.77
C ALA A 110 1.78 9.88 7.22
N ARG A 111 3.08 9.56 7.26
CA ARG A 111 4.13 10.53 7.57
C ARG A 111 4.22 11.67 6.56
N ASN A 112 4.18 11.36 5.26
CA ASN A 112 4.22 12.41 4.23
C ASN A 112 3.04 13.37 4.38
N PHE A 113 1.84 12.83 4.62
CA PHE A 113 0.65 13.63 4.83
C PHE A 113 0.76 14.47 6.11
N PHE A 114 1.14 13.84 7.22
CA PHE A 114 1.26 14.49 8.52
C PHE A 114 2.32 15.60 8.52
N ASN A 115 3.51 15.33 7.96
CA ASN A 115 4.57 16.33 7.87
C ASN A 115 4.15 17.50 6.98
N GLN A 116 3.54 17.25 5.81
CA GLN A 116 3.02 18.34 4.98
C GLN A 116 1.96 19.19 5.70
N PHE A 117 1.11 18.56 6.51
CA PHE A 117 0.10 19.24 7.28
C PHE A 117 0.72 20.12 8.37
N VAL A 118 1.64 19.56 9.17
CA VAL A 118 2.33 20.26 10.26
C VAL A 118 3.19 21.41 9.73
N ASP A 119 3.99 21.18 8.67
CA ASP A 119 4.86 22.21 8.08
C ASP A 119 4.04 23.41 7.58
N LYS A 120 2.88 23.16 6.98
CA LYS A 120 1.97 24.21 6.51
C LYS A 120 1.27 24.95 7.65
N MET A 121 0.93 24.25 8.74
CA MET A 121 0.37 24.89 9.92
C MET A 121 1.39 25.81 10.58
N GLN A 122 2.64 25.36 10.73
CA GLN A 122 3.69 26.18 11.32
C GLN A 122 3.98 27.41 10.46
N ALA A 123 4.11 27.25 9.14
CA ALA A 123 4.29 28.37 8.22
C ALA A 123 3.11 29.36 8.27
N GLY A 124 1.89 28.86 8.44
CA GLY A 124 0.69 29.68 8.61
C GLY A 124 0.71 30.50 9.91
N MET A 125 1.07 29.87 11.03
CA MET A 125 1.21 30.55 12.32
C MET A 125 2.29 31.65 12.27
N GLU A 126 3.42 31.38 11.61
CA GLU A 126 4.49 32.37 11.45
C GLU A 126 4.08 33.55 10.55
N ALA A 127 3.28 33.30 9.51
CA ALA A 127 2.73 34.35 8.64
C ALA A 127 1.73 35.23 9.39
N GLU A 128 0.85 34.65 10.21
CA GLU A 128 -0.10 35.40 11.03
C GLU A 128 0.62 36.20 12.12
N ALA A 129 1.67 35.65 12.74
CA ALA A 129 2.51 36.39 13.68
C ALA A 129 3.18 37.63 13.04
N LYS A 130 3.41 37.62 11.72
CA LYS A 130 3.94 38.75 10.93
C LYS A 130 2.86 39.72 10.45
N GLY A 131 1.59 39.48 10.80
CA GLY A 131 0.47 40.33 10.39
C GLY A 131 -0.04 40.06 8.97
N GLU A 132 0.36 38.96 8.34
CA GLU A 132 -0.13 38.59 7.00
C GLU A 132 -1.56 38.02 7.08
N SER A 133 -2.36 38.28 6.06
CA SER A 133 -3.73 37.76 6.01
C SER A 133 -3.74 36.23 5.93
N GLY A 134 -4.38 35.56 6.89
CA GLY A 134 -4.40 34.10 7.01
C GLY A 134 -5.06 33.33 5.85
N ILE A 135 -5.62 34.02 4.85
CA ILE A 135 -6.32 33.39 3.73
C ILE A 135 -5.38 32.53 2.86
N TRP A 136 -4.16 33.01 2.57
CA TRP A 136 -3.27 32.41 1.58
C TRP A 136 -2.66 31.08 2.02
N TRP A 137 -2.22 30.98 3.28
CA TRP A 137 -1.65 29.74 3.79
C TRP A 137 -2.72 28.65 3.99
N ARG A 138 -3.96 29.04 4.35
CA ARG A 138 -5.13 28.15 4.44
C ARG A 138 -5.47 27.54 3.07
N TRP A 139 -5.43 28.32 2.00
CA TRP A 139 -5.56 27.82 0.62
C TRP A 139 -4.42 26.85 0.24
N SER A 140 -3.21 27.07 0.76
CA SER A 140 -2.09 26.15 0.55
C SER A 140 -2.34 24.76 1.18
N ILE A 141 -3.04 24.69 2.31
CA ILE A 141 -3.44 23.42 2.94
C ILE A 141 -4.52 22.74 2.09
N ALA A 142 -5.56 23.48 1.70
CA ALA A 142 -6.63 22.97 0.85
C ALA A 142 -6.09 22.37 -0.46
N THR A 143 -5.13 23.04 -1.11
CA THR A 143 -4.51 22.55 -2.35
C THR A 143 -3.61 21.32 -2.14
N ALA A 144 -3.00 21.15 -0.97
CA ALA A 144 -2.22 19.94 -0.66
C ALA A 144 -3.10 18.72 -0.40
N VAL A 145 -4.21 18.92 0.31
CA VAL A 145 -5.25 17.89 0.48
C VAL A 145 -5.81 17.50 -0.88
N LEU A 146 -6.19 18.49 -1.70
CA LEU A 146 -6.75 18.25 -3.03
C LEU A 146 -5.77 17.49 -3.94
N LYS A 147 -4.49 17.88 -3.98
CA LYS A 147 -3.46 17.15 -4.75
C LYS A 147 -3.28 15.71 -4.28
N SER A 148 -3.35 15.47 -2.96
CA SER A 148 -3.26 14.11 -2.40
C SER A 148 -4.47 13.25 -2.82
N LEU A 149 -5.67 13.81 -2.75
CA LEU A 149 -6.89 13.15 -3.23
C LEU A 149 -6.83 12.86 -4.74
N VAL A 150 -6.37 13.81 -5.55
CA VAL A 150 -6.18 13.61 -7.00
C VAL A 150 -5.13 12.53 -7.28
N THR A 151 -4.07 12.42 -6.47
CA THR A 151 -3.06 11.38 -6.64
C THR A 151 -3.62 10.00 -6.32
N ILE A 152 -4.42 9.89 -5.25
CA ILE A 152 -5.12 8.65 -4.88
C ILE A 152 -6.11 8.27 -5.99
N TYR A 153 -6.91 9.23 -6.46
CA TYR A 153 -7.86 9.02 -7.54
C TYR A 153 -7.18 8.65 -8.86
N ALA A 154 -6.06 9.27 -9.22
CA ALA A 154 -5.28 8.93 -10.41
C ALA A 154 -4.68 7.53 -10.32
N GLY A 155 -4.27 7.07 -9.13
CA GLY A 155 -3.86 5.69 -8.89
C GLY A 155 -5.02 4.71 -9.06
N GLY A 156 -6.19 5.04 -8.51
CA GLY A 156 -7.43 4.29 -8.72
C GLY A 156 -7.85 4.24 -10.20
N LEU A 157 -7.75 5.37 -10.91
CA LEU A 157 -8.05 5.49 -12.34
C LEU A 157 -7.02 4.74 -13.20
N LEU A 158 -5.76 4.67 -12.79
CA LEU A 158 -4.74 3.87 -13.48
C LEU A 158 -5.05 2.37 -13.36
N LEU A 159 -5.42 1.90 -12.17
CA LEU A 159 -5.92 0.52 -11.98
C LEU A 159 -7.15 0.27 -12.85
N HIS A 160 -8.02 1.27 -12.95
CA HIS A 160 -9.22 1.23 -13.76
C HIS A 160 -8.95 1.15 -15.27
N VAL A 161 -7.99 1.93 -15.78
CA VAL A 161 -7.59 1.93 -17.19
C VAL A 161 -6.82 0.67 -17.55
N ILE A 162 -6.05 0.09 -16.63
CA ILE A 162 -5.39 -1.21 -16.84
C ILE A 162 -6.43 -2.34 -16.86
N ALA A 163 -7.48 -2.24 -16.04
CA ALA A 163 -8.58 -3.22 -16.01
C ALA A 163 -9.55 -3.12 -17.21
N HIS A 164 -9.61 -1.98 -17.91
CA HIS A 164 -10.63 -1.70 -18.93
C HIS A 164 -10.50 -2.50 -20.26
N PRO A 165 -9.29 -2.84 -20.77
CA PRO A 165 -9.15 -3.64 -21.99
C PRO A 165 -9.21 -5.15 -21.74
N THR A 166 -8.97 -5.59 -20.50
CA THR A 166 -8.91 -7.02 -20.12
C THR A 166 -10.19 -7.53 -19.47
N HIS A 167 -11.07 -6.65 -19.00
CA HIS A 167 -12.31 -7.03 -18.30
C HIS A 167 -13.53 -6.31 -18.87
N GLY A 168 -14.24 -7.00 -19.77
CA GLY A 168 -15.61 -6.65 -20.11
C GLY A 168 -16.55 -6.69 -18.89
N ASP A 169 -16.23 -7.49 -17.87
CA ASP A 169 -17.18 -7.80 -16.79
C ASP A 169 -16.92 -7.08 -15.45
N PHE A 170 -15.82 -6.31 -15.28
CA PHE A 170 -15.64 -5.48 -14.08
C PHE A 170 -16.76 -4.44 -13.96
N TRP A 171 -17.14 -3.82 -15.08
CA TRP A 171 -18.26 -2.90 -15.15
C TRP A 171 -19.62 -3.59 -15.14
N SER A 172 -19.68 -4.81 -15.69
CA SER A 172 -20.87 -5.65 -15.63
C SER A 172 -21.26 -5.88 -14.16
N PHE A 173 -20.29 -6.20 -13.30
CA PHE A 173 -20.53 -6.31 -11.85
C PHE A 173 -21.23 -5.07 -11.28
N TRP A 174 -20.67 -3.88 -11.46
CA TRP A 174 -21.26 -2.64 -10.92
C TRP A 174 -22.61 -2.28 -11.55
N SER A 175 -22.85 -2.70 -12.78
CA SER A 175 -24.14 -2.47 -13.46
C SER A 175 -25.27 -3.37 -12.94
N ASN A 176 -24.91 -4.54 -12.39
CA ASN A 176 -25.86 -5.56 -11.94
C ASN A 176 -26.10 -5.53 -10.42
N VAL A 177 -25.24 -4.85 -9.65
CA VAL A 177 -25.37 -4.72 -8.18
C VAL A 177 -26.16 -3.46 -7.83
N ASN A 178 -27.13 -3.54 -6.91
CA ASN A 178 -27.92 -2.39 -6.50
C ASN A 178 -27.10 -1.37 -5.66
N LEU A 179 -27.58 -0.13 -5.54
CA LEU A 179 -26.82 0.94 -4.87
C LEU A 179 -26.48 0.65 -3.39
N LEU A 180 -27.37 -0.05 -2.68
CA LEU A 180 -27.13 -0.40 -1.27
C LEU A 180 -25.99 -1.41 -1.16
N ASP A 181 -25.99 -2.42 -2.02
CA ASP A 181 -24.95 -3.45 -2.08
C ASP A 181 -23.62 -2.89 -2.57
N GLN A 182 -23.62 -1.92 -3.49
CA GLN A 182 -22.42 -1.19 -3.88
C GLN A 182 -21.82 -0.41 -2.71
N PHE A 183 -22.66 0.28 -1.93
CA PHE A 183 -22.23 1.00 -0.74
C PHE A 183 -21.74 0.06 0.35
N TYR A 184 -22.47 -1.03 0.60
CA TYR A 184 -22.08 -2.08 1.55
C TYR A 184 -20.73 -2.68 1.19
N PHE A 185 -20.55 -3.10 -0.08
CA PHE A 185 -19.28 -3.60 -0.59
C PHE A 185 -18.15 -2.60 -0.38
N ALA A 186 -18.38 -1.32 -0.70
CA ALA A 186 -17.36 -0.28 -0.53
C ALA A 186 -16.94 -0.14 0.95
N VAL A 187 -17.90 -0.15 1.89
CA VAL A 187 -17.62 -0.05 3.33
C VAL A 187 -16.85 -1.28 3.84
N VAL A 188 -17.29 -2.49 3.49
CA VAL A 188 -16.65 -3.77 3.89
C VAL A 188 -15.24 -3.88 3.34
N THR A 189 -15.02 -3.44 2.10
CA THR A 189 -13.70 -3.44 1.45
C THR A 189 -12.76 -2.41 2.07
N CYS A 190 -13.22 -1.16 2.23
CA CYS A 190 -12.39 -0.09 2.78
C CYS A 190 -12.01 -0.32 4.24
N SER A 191 -12.84 -1.05 4.98
CA SER A 191 -12.57 -1.46 6.36
C SER A 191 -11.72 -2.74 6.46
N THR A 192 -11.30 -3.31 5.33
CA THR A 192 -10.55 -4.57 5.24
C THR A 192 -11.22 -5.74 5.97
N VAL A 193 -12.56 -5.75 6.01
CA VAL A 193 -13.34 -6.84 6.62
C VAL A 193 -13.51 -8.00 5.63
N GLY A 194 -13.87 -7.69 4.39
CA GLY A 194 -13.85 -8.64 3.27
C GLY A 194 -14.68 -9.92 3.46
N TYR A 195 -15.98 -9.82 3.78
CA TYR A 195 -16.84 -11.00 3.98
C TYR A 195 -16.91 -11.97 2.79
N GLY A 196 -16.65 -11.49 1.57
CA GLY A 196 -16.67 -12.33 0.36
C GLY A 196 -18.06 -12.75 -0.10
N ASP A 197 -19.11 -12.20 0.50
CA ASP A 197 -20.52 -12.38 0.13
C ASP A 197 -20.84 -11.69 -1.20
N ILE A 198 -20.35 -10.46 -1.36
CA ILE A 198 -20.35 -9.72 -2.62
C ILE A 198 -18.91 -9.58 -3.09
N THR A 199 -18.60 -10.20 -4.21
CA THR A 199 -17.28 -10.13 -4.83
C THR A 199 -17.45 -9.96 -6.31
N PRO A 200 -16.40 -9.39 -6.95
CA PRO A 200 -15.87 -9.77 -8.23
C PRO A 200 -16.62 -10.89 -8.92
N ASP A 201 -15.95 -12.03 -8.93
CA ASP A 201 -16.22 -13.24 -9.70
C ASP A 201 -17.64 -13.83 -9.58
N LYS A 202 -18.24 -13.87 -8.38
CA LYS A 202 -19.53 -14.54 -8.15
C LYS A 202 -20.69 -14.01 -8.99
N HIS A 203 -20.59 -12.79 -9.49
CA HIS A 203 -21.61 -12.16 -10.34
C HIS A 203 -21.12 -11.85 -11.76
N TRP A 204 -19.97 -12.41 -12.20
CA TRP A 204 -19.46 -12.21 -13.57
C TRP A 204 -20.19 -13.15 -14.53
N THR A 205 -20.61 -14.31 -14.03
CA THR A 205 -21.57 -15.18 -14.70
C THR A 205 -22.98 -14.75 -14.34
N VAL A 206 -23.67 -14.15 -15.31
CA VAL A 206 -25.10 -13.82 -15.25
C VAL A 206 -25.89 -15.13 -15.08
N GLU A 207 -26.16 -15.56 -13.84
CA GLU A 207 -27.31 -16.45 -13.62
C GLU A 207 -28.55 -15.55 -13.66
N LEU A 208 -29.12 -15.48 -14.86
CA LEU A 208 -30.48 -15.02 -15.10
C LEU A 208 -31.42 -15.89 -14.26
N TYR A 209 -31.90 -15.34 -13.15
CA TYR A 209 -33.16 -15.77 -12.54
C TYR A 209 -34.34 -15.23 -13.35
#